data_AF-C9Y6I9-F1
#
_entry.id   AF-C9Y6I9-F1
#
_cell.length_a   1.000
_cell.length_b   1.000
_cell.length_c   1.000
_cell.angle_alpha   90.00
_cell.angle_beta   90.00
_cell.angle_gamma   90.00
#
_symmetry.space_group_name_H-M   'P 1'
#
loop_
_entity.id
_entity.type
_entity.pdbx_description
1 polymer ?
#
loop_
_entity_poly.entity_id
_entity_poly.type
_entity_poly.pdbx_seq_one_letter_code
_entity_poly.pdbx_strand_id
1 'polypeptide(L)'
;MRHWILAIAFTVTAIGPVAAQTTRELAYQLAETSMDDSFKSLKPVLDGAFDNLQRNAASSGKSDRSLEIFIEEMKNAFNRENFIKAIAEVWARDMTREELQQALEFTNSPVGKKFRVVSQSMKEPRNLMPIFLDACSRARARALNVGMNTAGLDAACSQFR
;
A
#
# COMPACT_ATOMS: atom_id res chain seq x y z
N MET A 1 32.06 -37.08 -33.70
CA MET A 1 30.75 -36.75 -33.08
C MET A 1 30.96 -36.27 -31.63
N ARG A 2 31.41 -35.02 -31.41
CA ARG A 2 31.68 -34.55 -30.03
C ARG A 2 31.61 -33.02 -29.78
N HIS A 3 31.08 -32.24 -30.74
CA HIS A 3 31.11 -30.76 -30.64
C HIS A 3 29.73 -30.08 -30.54
N TRP A 4 28.64 -30.84 -30.58
CA TRP A 4 27.28 -30.26 -30.60
C TRP A 4 26.64 -30.08 -29.21
N ILE A 5 27.19 -30.72 -28.16
CA ILE A 5 26.61 -30.66 -26.80
C ILE A 5 27.03 -29.38 -26.05
N LEU A 6 28.15 -28.74 -26.42
CA LEU A 6 28.63 -27.51 -25.77
C LEU A 6 27.92 -26.23 -26.22
N ALA A 7 27.27 -26.22 -27.39
CA ALA A 7 26.56 -25.05 -27.91
C ALA A 7 25.18 -24.81 -27.26
N ILE A 8 24.57 -25.87 -26.69
CA ILE A 8 23.26 -25.79 -26.04
C ILE A 8 23.40 -25.29 -24.59
N ALA A 9 24.53 -25.54 -23.92
CA ALA A 9 24.78 -25.05 -22.57
C ALA A 9 25.03 -23.52 -22.51
N PHE A 10 25.51 -22.91 -23.60
CA PHE A 10 25.82 -21.47 -23.66
C PHE A 10 24.62 -20.58 -24.02
N THR A 11 23.53 -21.15 -24.55
CA THR A 11 22.33 -20.37 -24.91
C THR A 11 21.35 -20.26 -23.75
N VAL A 12 21.37 -21.17 -22.77
CA VAL A 12 20.45 -21.14 -21.62
C VAL A 12 20.95 -20.18 -20.52
N THR A 13 22.24 -19.92 -20.41
CA THR A 13 22.81 -19.05 -19.35
C THR A 13 22.83 -17.56 -19.71
N ALA A 14 22.70 -17.19 -20.98
CA ALA A 14 22.78 -15.79 -21.42
C ALA A 14 21.43 -15.06 -21.46
N ILE A 15 20.30 -15.78 -21.47
CA ILE A 15 18.95 -15.17 -21.58
C ILE A 15 18.39 -14.80 -20.20
N GLY A 16 18.76 -15.55 -19.16
CA GLY A 16 18.32 -15.33 -17.78
C GLY A 16 18.68 -13.94 -17.19
N PRO A 17 19.93 -13.43 -17.34
CA PRO A 17 20.32 -12.16 -16.73
C PRO A 17 19.60 -10.96 -17.36
N VAL A 18 19.40 -10.97 -18.69
CA VAL A 18 18.80 -9.86 -19.42
C VAL A 18 17.28 -9.78 -19.17
N ALA A 19 16.61 -10.93 -19.08
CA ALA A 19 15.19 -10.99 -18.72
C ALA A 19 14.93 -10.58 -17.27
N ALA A 20 15.79 -10.96 -16.32
CA ALA A 20 15.67 -10.57 -14.92
C ALA A 20 15.98 -9.07 -14.69
N GLN A 21 16.96 -8.52 -15.43
CA GLN A 21 17.30 -7.10 -15.36
C GLN A 21 16.16 -6.22 -15.89
N THR A 22 15.50 -6.64 -16.97
CA THR A 22 14.32 -5.95 -17.52
C THR A 22 13.08 -6.07 -16.62
N THR A 23 12.87 -7.22 -15.96
CA THR A 23 11.74 -7.42 -15.03
C THR A 23 11.87 -6.51 -13.80
N ARG A 24 13.06 -6.44 -13.19
CA ARG A 24 13.31 -5.55 -12.04
C ARG A 24 13.15 -4.08 -12.38
N GLU A 25 13.61 -3.68 -13.57
CA GLU A 25 13.48 -2.30 -14.04
C GLU A 25 12.02 -1.91 -14.25
N LEU A 26 11.23 -2.76 -14.91
CA LEU A 26 9.79 -2.53 -15.11
C LEU A 26 9.04 -2.47 -13.77
N ALA A 27 9.36 -3.36 -12.83
CA ALA A 27 8.77 -3.34 -11.49
C ALA A 27 9.10 -2.05 -10.73
N TYR A 28 10.34 -1.55 -10.86
CA TYR A 28 10.74 -0.29 -10.24
C TYR A 28 9.99 0.90 -10.85
N GLN A 29 9.90 0.97 -12.18
CA GLN A 29 9.14 2.02 -12.87
C GLN A 29 7.65 2.00 -12.49
N LEU A 30 7.06 0.80 -12.41
CA LEU A 30 5.69 0.65 -11.94
C LEU A 30 5.54 1.13 -10.50
N ALA A 31 6.48 0.80 -9.61
CA ALA A 31 6.39 1.16 -8.20
C ALA A 31 6.54 2.67 -8.04
N GLU A 32 7.49 3.28 -8.73
CA GLU A 32 7.69 4.72 -8.72
C GLU A 32 6.46 5.50 -9.22
N THR A 33 5.82 5.02 -10.27
CA THR A 33 4.66 5.70 -10.86
C THR A 33 3.39 5.52 -10.03
N SER A 34 3.21 4.40 -9.32
CA SER A 34 1.95 4.05 -8.65
C SER A 34 1.94 4.25 -7.13
N MET A 35 3.10 4.27 -6.47
CA MET A 35 3.16 4.17 -5.00
C MET A 35 3.37 5.48 -4.25
N ASP A 36 3.56 6.60 -4.94
CA ASP A 36 3.84 7.90 -4.29
C ASP A 36 2.75 8.30 -3.28
N ASP A 37 1.48 8.22 -3.71
CA ASP A 37 0.33 8.56 -2.88
C ASP A 37 0.09 7.54 -1.76
N SER A 38 0.39 6.26 -2.03
CA SER A 38 0.34 5.19 -1.03
C SER A 38 1.33 5.45 0.10
N PHE A 39 2.58 5.77 -0.23
CA PHE A 39 3.62 6.11 0.75
C PHE A 39 3.22 7.34 1.58
N LYS A 40 2.74 8.41 0.94
CA LYS A 40 2.26 9.62 1.64
C LYS A 40 1.15 9.32 2.64
N SER A 41 0.23 8.41 2.30
CA SER A 41 -0.85 8.01 3.21
C SER A 41 -0.40 7.07 4.34
N LEU A 42 0.60 6.23 4.08
CA LEU A 42 1.09 5.23 5.02
C LEU A 42 2.09 5.81 6.03
N LYS A 43 2.95 6.74 5.61
CA LYS A 43 4.03 7.30 6.44
C LYS A 43 3.53 7.88 7.77
N PRO A 44 2.46 8.69 7.83
CA PRO A 44 1.95 9.22 9.11
C PRO A 44 1.42 8.12 10.05
N VAL A 45 0.83 7.06 9.49
CA VAL A 45 0.32 5.93 10.29
C VAL A 45 1.48 5.17 10.94
N LEU A 46 2.54 4.91 10.18
CA LEU A 46 3.73 4.24 10.69
C LEU A 46 4.51 5.12 11.68
N ASP A 47 4.67 6.41 11.39
CA ASP A 47 5.29 7.35 12.32
C ASP A 47 4.52 7.40 13.64
N GLY A 48 3.19 7.46 13.57
CA GLY A 48 2.33 7.40 14.76
C GLY A 48 2.46 6.09 15.54
N ALA A 49 2.63 4.95 14.84
CA ALA A 49 2.86 3.66 15.48
C ALA A 49 4.23 3.61 16.19
N PHE A 50 5.29 4.15 15.57
CA PHE A 50 6.61 4.26 16.18
C PHE A 50 6.62 5.22 17.38
N ASP A 51 5.93 6.36 17.27
CA ASP A 51 5.77 7.30 18.40
C ASP A 51 5.02 6.66 19.56
N ASN A 52 3.99 5.86 19.26
CA ASN A 52 3.24 5.13 20.28
C ASN A 52 4.10 4.05 20.93
N LEU A 53 4.91 3.32 20.16
CA LEU A 53 5.89 2.36 20.67
C LEU A 53 6.84 3.03 21.67
N GLN A 54 7.39 4.19 21.31
CA GLN A 54 8.30 4.96 22.15
C GLN A 54 7.62 5.40 23.46
N ARG A 55 6.41 5.96 23.37
CA ARG A 55 5.63 6.37 24.57
C ARG A 55 5.30 5.20 25.48
N ASN A 56 4.92 4.05 24.92
CA ASN A 56 4.60 2.86 25.69
C ASN A 56 5.84 2.29 26.38
N ALA A 57 6.99 2.27 25.70
CA ALA A 57 8.25 1.86 26.31
C ALA A 57 8.69 2.79 27.44
N ALA A 58 8.57 4.11 27.25
CA ALA A 58 8.85 5.11 28.29
C ALA A 58 7.93 4.95 29.50
N SER A 59 6.63 4.80 29.28
CA SER A 59 5.64 4.62 30.35
C SER A 59 5.77 3.30 31.12
N SER A 60 6.36 2.27 30.52
CA SER A 60 6.58 0.96 31.15
C SER A 60 7.95 0.83 31.83
N GLY A 61 8.76 1.89 31.84
CA GLY A 61 10.13 1.88 32.40
C GLY A 61 11.11 1.00 31.63
N LYS A 62 10.75 0.59 30.40
CA LYS A 62 11.55 -0.27 29.51
C LYS A 62 12.20 0.50 28.36
N SER A 63 12.13 1.83 28.38
CA SER A 63 12.79 2.66 27.37
C SER A 63 14.29 2.65 27.60
N ASP A 64 14.98 1.75 26.90
CA ASP A 64 16.43 1.76 26.78
C ASP A 64 16.85 2.67 25.62
N ARG A 65 18.02 3.30 25.72
CA ARG A 65 18.62 4.12 24.66
C ARG A 65 18.73 3.35 23.34
N SER A 66 18.92 2.03 23.41
CA SER A 66 18.91 1.16 22.23
C SER A 66 17.57 1.13 21.49
N LEU A 67 16.44 1.22 22.20
CA LEU A 67 15.12 1.27 21.57
C LEU A 67 14.87 2.61 20.86
N GLU A 68 15.32 3.72 21.45
CA GLU A 68 15.24 5.04 20.81
C GLU A 68 16.03 5.05 19.50
N ILE A 69 17.27 4.55 19.53
CA ILE A 69 18.12 4.43 18.33
C ILE A 69 17.43 3.54 17.29
N PHE A 70 16.88 2.39 17.70
CA PHE A 70 16.15 1.52 16.78
C PHE A 70 14.95 2.22 16.12
N ILE A 71 14.16 2.97 16.89
CA ILE A 71 13.01 3.71 16.35
C ILE A 71 13.46 4.80 15.37
N GLU A 72 14.53 5.53 15.69
CA GLU A 72 15.11 6.53 14.80
C GLU A 72 15.59 5.89 13.48
N GLU A 73 16.34 4.79 13.57
CA GLU A 73 16.79 4.03 12.40
C GLU A 73 15.62 3.50 11.57
N MET A 74 14.57 2.99 12.21
CA MET A 74 13.37 2.52 11.51
C MET A 74 12.66 3.64 10.76
N LYS A 75 12.53 4.83 11.38
CA LYS A 75 11.95 6.01 10.72
C LYS A 75 12.79 6.48 9.53
N ASN A 76 14.12 6.44 9.65
CA ASN A 76 15.05 6.80 8.59
C ASN A 76 15.04 5.78 7.44
N ALA A 77 15.02 4.49 7.78
CA ALA A 77 14.94 3.40 6.82
C ALA A 77 13.60 3.39 6.08
N PHE A 78 12.50 3.78 6.75
CA PHE A 78 11.17 3.90 6.15
C PHE A 78 11.00 5.21 5.38
N ASN A 79 11.82 5.40 4.35
CA ASN A 79 11.73 6.50 3.40
C ASN A 79 11.09 6.05 2.07
N ARG A 80 10.76 7.03 1.22
CA ARG A 80 10.10 6.80 -0.07
C ARG A 80 10.89 5.84 -0.96
N GLU A 81 12.20 6.03 -1.04
CA GLU A 81 13.06 5.25 -1.94
C GLU A 81 13.10 3.77 -1.52
N ASN A 82 13.31 3.51 -0.22
CA ASN A 82 13.32 2.15 0.31
C ASN A 82 11.94 1.48 0.20
N PHE A 83 10.86 2.26 0.36
CA PHE A 83 9.50 1.75 0.14
C PHE A 83 9.27 1.33 -1.32
N ILE A 84 9.66 2.18 -2.29
CA ILE A 84 9.57 1.86 -3.72
C ILE A 84 10.39 0.61 -4.05
N LYS A 85 11.64 0.53 -3.56
CA LYS A 85 12.50 -0.64 -3.78
C LYS A 85 11.87 -1.92 -3.23
N ALA A 86 11.36 -1.89 -2.00
CA ALA A 86 10.74 -3.06 -1.38
C ALA A 86 9.51 -3.56 -2.17
N ILE A 87 8.66 -2.65 -2.65
CA ILE A 87 7.50 -3.01 -3.48
C ILE A 87 7.94 -3.54 -4.85
N ALA A 88 8.91 -2.89 -5.48
CA ALA A 88 9.46 -3.32 -6.76
C ALA A 88 10.07 -4.73 -6.68
N GLU A 89 10.75 -5.07 -5.59
CA GLU A 89 11.28 -6.42 -5.36
C GLU A 89 10.18 -7.48 -5.23
N VAL A 90 9.08 -7.15 -4.53
CA VAL A 90 7.91 -8.04 -4.43
C VAL A 90 7.32 -8.29 -5.81
N TRP A 91 7.09 -7.24 -6.59
CA TRP A 91 6.52 -7.38 -7.93
C TRP A 91 7.44 -8.07 -8.92
N ALA A 92 8.75 -7.79 -8.88
CA ALA A 92 9.72 -8.47 -9.74
C ALA A 92 9.82 -9.98 -9.44
N ARG A 93 9.47 -10.40 -8.21
CA ARG A 93 9.42 -11.81 -7.82
C ARG A 93 8.10 -12.47 -8.21
N ASP A 94 6.99 -11.75 -8.04
CA ASP A 94 5.65 -12.34 -8.08
C ASP A 94 4.91 -12.10 -9.42
N MET A 95 5.44 -11.23 -10.30
CA MET A 95 4.87 -10.93 -11.61
C MET A 95 5.82 -11.29 -12.75
N THR A 96 5.24 -11.71 -13.86
CA THR A 96 5.96 -11.87 -15.12
C THR A 96 6.29 -10.52 -15.76
N ARG A 97 7.24 -10.52 -16.69
CA ARG A 97 7.61 -9.31 -17.44
C ARG A 97 6.41 -8.72 -18.18
N GLU A 98 5.62 -9.55 -18.82
CA GLU A 98 4.45 -9.14 -19.59
C GLU A 98 3.38 -8.50 -18.70
N GLU A 99 3.13 -9.07 -17.51
CA GLU A 99 2.20 -8.50 -16.53
C GLU A 99 2.68 -7.13 -16.01
N LEU A 100 3.97 -6.99 -15.73
CA LEU A 100 4.56 -5.71 -15.32
C LEU A 100 4.43 -4.65 -16.42
N GLN A 101 4.71 -5.03 -17.66
CA GLN A 101 4.57 -4.18 -18.84
C GLN A 101 3.11 -3.70 -18.98
N GLN A 102 2.14 -4.61 -18.93
CA GLN A 102 0.72 -4.28 -19.02
C GLN A 102 0.24 -3.39 -17.87
N ALA A 103 0.69 -3.68 -16.65
CA ALA A 103 0.36 -2.87 -15.48
C ALA A 103 0.92 -1.44 -15.60
N LEU A 104 2.14 -1.29 -16.11
CA LEU A 104 2.77 0.00 -16.35
C LEU A 104 2.04 0.79 -17.44
N GLU A 105 1.70 0.14 -18.55
CA GLU A 105 0.92 0.74 -19.64
C GLU A 105 -0.46 1.19 -19.15
N PHE A 106 -1.16 0.34 -18.39
CA PHE A 106 -2.43 0.70 -17.77
C PHE A 106 -2.29 1.92 -16.86
N THR A 107 -1.32 1.89 -15.94
CA THR A 107 -1.10 2.98 -14.97
C THR A 107 -0.80 4.31 -15.65
N ASN A 108 -0.08 4.28 -16.78
CA ASN A 108 0.25 5.45 -17.57
C ASN A 108 -0.88 5.91 -18.51
N SER A 109 -1.84 5.05 -18.81
CA SER A 109 -2.96 5.35 -19.69
C SER A 109 -3.91 6.41 -19.08
N PRO A 110 -4.70 7.13 -19.92
CA PRO A 110 -5.73 8.04 -19.43
C PRO A 110 -6.77 7.36 -18.53
N VAL A 111 -7.09 6.09 -18.81
CA VAL A 111 -8.03 5.30 -18.02
C VAL A 111 -7.43 4.98 -16.65
N GLY A 112 -6.19 4.49 -16.60
CA GLY A 112 -5.52 4.21 -15.33
C GLY A 112 -5.34 5.44 -14.45
N LYS A 113 -5.01 6.59 -15.05
CA LYS A 113 -4.96 7.88 -14.34
C LYS A 113 -6.32 8.26 -13.75
N LYS A 114 -7.41 8.10 -14.50
CA LYS A 114 -8.78 8.32 -13.98
C LYS A 114 -9.12 7.35 -12.84
N PHE A 115 -8.80 6.06 -12.99
CA PHE A 115 -9.00 5.06 -11.94
C PHE A 115 -8.27 5.43 -10.65
N ARG A 116 -7.02 5.90 -10.75
CA ARG A 116 -6.27 6.40 -9.59
C ARG A 116 -6.98 7.57 -8.91
N VAL A 117 -7.38 8.59 -9.68
CA VAL A 117 -8.10 9.76 -9.13
C VAL A 117 -9.40 9.34 -8.44
N VAL A 118 -10.19 8.45 -9.06
CA VAL A 118 -11.43 7.94 -8.46
C VAL A 118 -11.14 7.13 -7.19
N SER A 119 -10.11 6.28 -7.18
CA SER A 119 -9.73 5.52 -5.98
C SER A 119 -9.31 6.42 -4.82
N GLN A 120 -8.70 7.58 -5.13
CA GLN A 120 -8.33 8.58 -4.14
C GLN A 120 -9.53 9.36 -3.65
N SER A 121 -10.45 9.74 -4.56
CA SER A 121 -11.67 10.45 -4.17
C SER A 121 -12.56 9.59 -3.27
N MET A 122 -12.54 8.25 -3.40
CA MET A 122 -13.23 7.35 -2.47
C MET A 122 -12.75 7.46 -1.01
N LYS A 123 -11.54 7.98 -0.76
CA LYS A 123 -11.06 8.26 0.60
C LYS A 123 -11.71 9.52 1.20
N GLU A 124 -12.35 10.36 0.38
CA GLU A 124 -13.03 11.55 0.87
C GLU A 124 -14.33 11.18 1.60
N PRO A 125 -14.57 11.73 2.81
CA PRO A 125 -15.77 11.42 3.59
C PRO A 125 -17.08 11.62 2.81
N ARG A 126 -17.13 12.58 1.88
CA ARG A 126 -18.30 12.86 1.04
C ARG A 126 -18.68 11.70 0.13
N ASN A 127 -17.69 10.99 -0.43
CA ASN A 127 -17.96 9.85 -1.32
C ASN A 127 -18.34 8.59 -0.54
N LEU A 128 -18.03 8.54 0.75
CA LEU A 128 -18.45 7.48 1.68
C LEU A 128 -19.79 7.77 2.36
N MET A 129 -20.28 9.02 2.28
CA MET A 129 -21.53 9.48 2.90
C MET A 129 -22.73 8.57 2.64
N PRO A 130 -22.98 8.06 1.40
CA PRO A 130 -24.12 7.17 1.16
C PRO A 130 -24.05 5.88 2.00
N ILE A 131 -22.85 5.34 2.22
CA ILE A 131 -22.64 4.13 3.03
C ILE A 131 -22.96 4.42 4.51
N PHE A 132 -22.50 5.57 5.02
CA PHE A 132 -22.78 5.98 6.40
C PHE A 132 -24.29 6.22 6.61
N LEU A 133 -24.96 6.90 5.69
CA LEU A 133 -26.40 7.16 5.78
C LEU A 133 -27.23 5.87 5.73
N ASP A 134 -26.86 4.93 4.87
CA ASP A 134 -27.48 3.61 4.78
C ASP A 134 -27.25 2.78 6.06
N ALA A 135 -26.03 2.78 6.60
CA ALA A 135 -25.71 2.14 7.88
C ALA A 135 -26.51 2.75 9.04
N CYS A 136 -26.61 4.09 9.08
CA CYS A 136 -27.42 4.84 10.05
C CYS A 136 -28.91 4.46 9.98
N SER A 137 -29.47 4.38 8.77
CA SER A 137 -30.86 3.96 8.54
C SER A 137 -31.12 2.55 9.09
N ARG A 138 -30.26 1.58 8.74
CA ARG A 138 -30.37 0.21 9.24
C ARG A 138 -30.20 0.10 10.76
N ALA A 139 -29.23 0.81 11.33
CA ALA A 139 -28.99 0.82 12.77
C ALA A 139 -30.20 1.37 13.52
N ARG A 140 -30.82 2.45 13.00
CA ARG A 140 -32.05 3.03 13.57
C ARG A 140 -33.20 2.05 13.53
N ALA A 141 -33.44 1.40 12.39
CA ALA A 141 -34.49 0.39 12.25
C ALA A 141 -34.30 -0.77 13.25
N ARG A 142 -33.07 -1.26 13.41
CA ARG A 142 -32.76 -2.31 14.40
C ARG A 142 -32.99 -1.85 15.83
N ALA A 143 -32.51 -0.66 16.20
CA ALA A 143 -32.67 -0.11 17.54
C ALA A 143 -34.15 0.07 17.92
N LEU A 144 -34.98 0.57 17.00
CA LEU A 144 -36.42 0.70 17.20
C LEU A 144 -37.11 -0.66 17.39
N ASN A 145 -36.72 -1.67 16.60
CA ASN A 145 -37.29 -3.02 16.71
C ASN A 145 -37.00 -3.70 18.05
N VAL A 146 -35.93 -3.32 18.75
CA VAL A 146 -35.60 -3.82 20.10
C VAL A 146 -36.00 -2.84 21.22
N GLY A 147 -36.80 -1.82 20.91
CA GLY A 147 -37.32 -0.87 21.89
C GLY A 147 -36.30 0.13 22.45
N MET A 148 -35.17 0.34 21.78
CA MET A 148 -34.14 1.29 22.22
C MET A 148 -34.43 2.73 21.75
N ASN A 149 -34.05 3.71 22.56
CA ASN A 149 -34.05 5.12 22.17
C ASN A 149 -32.97 5.38 21.10
N THR A 150 -33.34 6.07 20.02
CA THR A 150 -32.44 6.36 18.90
C THR A 150 -31.83 7.77 18.93
N ALA A 151 -32.16 8.63 19.90
CA ALA A 151 -31.72 10.03 19.91
C ALA A 151 -30.19 10.22 19.77
N GLY A 152 -29.39 9.40 20.47
CA GLY A 152 -27.93 9.45 20.36
C GLY A 152 -27.41 8.98 18.99
N LEU A 153 -28.07 7.98 18.41
CA LEU A 153 -27.77 7.50 17.06
C LEU A 153 -28.15 8.54 16.00
N ASP A 154 -29.32 9.16 16.12
CA ASP A 154 -29.79 10.21 15.21
C ASP A 154 -28.85 11.44 15.26
N ALA A 155 -28.38 11.83 16.45
CA ALA A 155 -27.39 12.90 16.61
C ALA A 155 -26.05 12.54 15.95
N ALA A 156 -25.53 11.32 16.16
CA ALA A 156 -24.29 10.88 15.51
C ALA A 156 -24.44 10.84 13.97
N CYS A 157 -25.59 10.36 13.48
CA CYS A 157 -25.88 10.25 12.05
C CYS A 157 -26.10 11.59 11.36
N SER A 158 -26.54 12.63 12.08
CA SER A 158 -26.68 13.99 11.54
C SER A 158 -25.35 14.64 11.17
N GLN A 159 -24.22 14.15 11.70
CA GLN A 159 -22.89 14.66 11.35
C GLN A 159 -22.45 14.27 9.92
N PHE A 160 -23.18 13.35 9.29
CA PHE A 160 -22.92 12.84 7.94
C PHE A 160 -23.98 13.29 6.92
N ARG A 161 -24.82 14.29 7.24
CA ARG A 161 -25.78 14.91 6.31
C ARG A 161 -25.28 16.28 5.89
#